data_AF-A0A1I3PRF6-F1
#
_entry.id   AF-A0A1I3PRF6-F1
#
_cell.length_a   1.000
_cell.length_b   1.000
_cell.length_c   1.000
_cell.angle_alpha   90.00
_cell.angle_beta   90.00
_cell.angle_gamma   90.00
#
_symmetry.space_group_name_H-M   'P 1'
#
loop_
_entity.id
_entity.type
_entity.pdbx_description
1 polymer ?
#
loop_
_entity_poly.entity_id
_entity_poly.type
_entity_poly.pdbx_seq_one_letter_code
_entity_poly.pdbx_strand_id
1 'polypeptide(L)'
;MQGLRLDAAARRPIRLPDGSEHPNVVHLAQVIDHPNIEVGAHAYANDFEPVDDWAARLAPYLHPGAPERLRIGPFVQIAHGVRFVTASADHPMRGLSTYPFRIFGPAAQADWEALCGPFPDTVVGPDAWLGHGALILPGARIGAGAIVAAGAVVAGEAPPYAILAGNPARPIRLRLAPEAIAAMLALRWWDRPSDWIARRAGLIEAADLPALVAAARADGVAEGPADSLHSIDLDALAGVEAVAPRASRAAIPTQPSLTERTRP
;
A
#
# COMPACT_ATOMS: atom_id res chain seq x y z
N MET A 1 11.36 -9.10 28.97
CA MET A 1 10.85 -8.21 27.90
C MET A 1 9.76 -8.96 27.17
N GLN A 2 8.56 -8.41 27.04
CA GLN A 2 7.57 -8.98 26.13
C GLN A 2 8.10 -8.77 24.70
N GLY A 3 8.20 -9.84 23.91
CA GLY A 3 8.63 -9.74 22.52
C GLY A 3 7.62 -8.95 21.68
N LEU A 4 8.04 -8.49 20.50
CA LEU A 4 7.14 -7.90 19.52
C LEU A 4 5.96 -8.85 19.27
N ARG A 5 4.73 -8.31 19.22
CA ARG A 5 3.53 -9.04 18.85
C ARG A 5 2.77 -8.22 17.81
N LEU A 6 2.47 -8.84 16.68
CA LEU A 6 1.66 -8.24 15.63
C LEU A 6 0.23 -8.78 15.74
N ASP A 7 -0.75 -7.88 15.91
CA ASP A 7 -2.16 -8.23 16.04
C ASP A 7 -2.97 -7.61 14.91
N ALA A 8 -3.29 -8.42 13.89
CA ALA A 8 -4.06 -7.98 12.73
C ALA A 8 -5.52 -7.64 13.07
N ALA A 9 -6.03 -8.15 14.18
CA ALA A 9 -7.40 -7.93 14.63
C ALA A 9 -7.56 -6.62 15.43
N ALA A 10 -6.45 -5.98 15.82
CA ALA A 10 -6.51 -4.70 16.50
C ALA A 10 -7.05 -3.61 15.58
N ARG A 11 -8.19 -3.00 15.92
CA ARG A 11 -8.75 -1.85 15.17
C ARG A 11 -7.78 -0.67 15.14
N ARG A 12 -7.18 -0.34 16.28
CA ARG A 12 -6.19 0.74 16.47
C ARG A 12 -4.89 0.14 16.98
N PRO A 13 -3.87 0.00 16.13
CA PRO A 13 -2.66 -0.77 16.48
C PRO A 13 -1.69 -0.05 17.42
N ILE A 14 -1.80 1.28 17.58
CA ILE A 14 -0.88 2.07 18.39
C ILE A 14 -1.47 2.32 19.78
N ARG A 15 -0.71 1.94 20.82
CA ARG A 15 -0.98 2.29 22.22
C ARG A 15 -0.11 3.47 22.65
N LEU A 16 -0.71 4.45 23.31
CA LEU A 16 -0.02 5.58 23.91
C LEU A 16 0.63 5.17 25.25
N PRO A 17 1.55 5.99 25.81
CA PRO A 17 2.23 5.67 27.07
C PRO A 17 1.30 5.45 28.28
N ASP A 18 0.11 6.04 28.26
CA ASP A 18 -0.94 5.86 29.27
C ASP A 18 -1.81 4.61 29.03
N GLY A 19 -1.53 3.84 27.97
CA GLY A 19 -2.25 2.65 27.57
C GLY A 19 -3.46 2.91 26.66
N SER A 20 -3.84 4.16 26.43
CA SER A 20 -4.96 4.49 25.54
C SER A 20 -4.61 4.21 24.07
N GLU A 21 -5.62 4.14 23.21
CA GLU A 21 -5.43 3.96 21.77
C GLU A 21 -5.14 5.28 21.09
N HIS A 22 -4.23 5.29 20.10
CA HIS A 22 -4.10 6.43 19.20
C HIS A 22 -5.28 6.44 18.20
N PRO A 23 -6.14 7.46 18.19
CA PRO A 23 -7.41 7.40 17.48
C PRO A 23 -7.28 7.48 15.94
N ASN A 24 -6.22 8.13 15.43
CA ASN A 24 -6.11 8.46 14.02
C ASN A 24 -5.30 7.45 13.19
N VAL A 25 -4.96 6.30 13.76
CA VAL A 25 -4.31 5.20 13.04
C VAL A 25 -5.13 3.94 13.24
N VAL A 26 -5.51 3.31 12.15
CA VAL A 26 -6.36 2.12 12.16
C VAL A 26 -5.81 1.04 11.24
N HIS A 27 -6.01 -0.23 11.59
CA HIS A 27 -5.92 -1.30 10.61
C HIS A 27 -7.15 -1.26 9.70
N LEU A 28 -6.93 -1.10 8.41
CA LEU A 28 -7.97 -0.87 7.41
C LEU A 28 -8.94 -2.05 7.29
N ALA A 29 -8.43 -3.28 7.36
CA ALA A 29 -9.25 -4.50 7.36
C ALA A 29 -10.23 -4.59 8.55
N GLN A 30 -10.04 -3.80 9.61
CA GLN A 30 -10.91 -3.77 10.80
C GLN A 30 -11.94 -2.62 10.78
N VAL A 31 -11.86 -1.75 9.78
CA VAL A 31 -12.69 -0.53 9.70
C VAL A 31 -13.38 -0.32 8.37
N ILE A 32 -12.93 -1.00 7.31
CA ILE A 32 -13.57 -0.98 5.99
C ILE A 32 -14.48 -2.20 5.86
N ASP A 33 -15.77 -1.94 5.73
CA ASP A 33 -16.79 -2.91 5.33
C ASP A 33 -17.43 -2.41 4.02
N HIS A 34 -16.77 -2.70 2.89
CA HIS A 34 -17.20 -2.25 1.57
C HIS A 34 -17.04 -3.38 0.54
N PRO A 35 -18.08 -3.76 -0.21
CA PRO A 35 -18.07 -4.99 -1.04
C PRO A 35 -17.10 -4.96 -2.23
N ASN A 36 -16.64 -3.76 -2.61
CA ASN A 36 -15.66 -3.54 -3.69
C ASN A 36 -14.24 -3.23 -3.17
N ILE A 37 -14.01 -3.20 -1.85
CA ILE A 37 -12.68 -2.93 -1.28
C ILE A 37 -12.20 -4.16 -0.51
N GLU A 38 -11.08 -4.71 -0.94
CA GLU A 38 -10.41 -5.84 -0.29
C GLU A 38 -9.13 -5.35 0.37
N VAL A 39 -8.94 -5.64 1.66
CA VAL A 39 -7.77 -5.16 2.42
C VAL A 39 -7.08 -6.30 3.16
N GLY A 40 -5.77 -6.42 2.96
CA GLY A 40 -4.92 -7.39 3.61
C GLY A 40 -4.62 -7.04 5.08
N ALA A 41 -4.20 -8.07 5.84
CA ALA A 41 -3.84 -7.94 7.25
C ALA A 41 -2.75 -6.87 7.49
N HIS A 42 -2.83 -6.17 8.62
CA HIS A 42 -1.88 -5.14 9.06
C HIS A 42 -1.73 -3.91 8.16
N ALA A 43 -2.45 -3.84 7.03
CA ALA A 43 -2.52 -2.60 6.26
C ALA A 43 -3.17 -1.52 7.12
N TYR A 44 -2.51 -0.36 7.24
CA TYR A 44 -2.99 0.73 8.07
C TYR A 44 -3.06 2.03 7.29
N ALA A 45 -3.93 2.92 7.75
CA ALA A 45 -3.94 4.30 7.33
C ALA A 45 -3.83 5.23 8.53
N ASN A 46 -3.21 6.38 8.30
CA ASN A 46 -3.19 7.49 9.22
C ASN A 46 -3.95 8.68 8.63
N ASP A 47 -4.69 9.38 9.49
CA ASP A 47 -5.20 10.71 9.22
C ASP A 47 -4.79 11.66 10.38
N PHE A 48 -4.99 12.97 10.22
CA PHE A 48 -4.69 13.94 11.28
C PHE A 48 -5.86 14.11 12.25
N GLU A 49 -7.04 13.61 11.85
CA GLU A 49 -8.27 13.62 12.62
C GLU A 49 -8.89 12.22 12.63
N PRO A 50 -9.75 11.89 13.61
CA PRO A 50 -10.55 10.67 13.56
C PRO A 50 -11.40 10.63 12.28
N VAL A 51 -11.51 9.44 11.68
CA VAL A 51 -12.30 9.21 10.46
C VAL A 51 -13.34 8.12 10.75
N ASP A 52 -14.59 8.43 10.44
CA ASP A 52 -15.73 7.51 10.63
C ASP A 52 -15.81 6.50 9.49
N ASP A 53 -15.77 6.97 8.24
CA ASP A 53 -15.83 6.14 7.03
C ASP A 53 -14.49 6.16 6.27
N TRP A 54 -13.69 5.11 6.49
CA TRP A 54 -12.39 4.95 5.83
C TRP A 54 -12.50 4.58 4.35
N ALA A 55 -13.58 3.91 3.94
CA ALA A 55 -13.80 3.56 2.54
C ALA A 55 -14.04 4.83 1.72
N ALA A 56 -15.01 5.65 2.12
CA ALA A 56 -15.29 6.93 1.48
C ALA A 56 -14.13 7.92 1.62
N ARG A 57 -13.41 7.88 2.76
CA ARG A 57 -12.18 8.68 2.92
C ARG A 57 -11.15 8.30 1.86
N LEU A 58 -10.80 7.03 1.70
CA LEU A 58 -9.71 6.64 0.78
C LEU A 58 -10.13 6.62 -0.70
N ALA A 59 -11.34 6.14 -1.01
CA ALA A 59 -11.82 5.90 -2.37
C ALA A 59 -13.22 6.49 -2.58
N PRO A 60 -13.36 7.84 -2.62
CA PRO A 60 -14.67 8.50 -2.58
C PRO A 60 -15.57 8.22 -3.80
N TYR A 61 -15.02 7.70 -4.90
CA TYR A 61 -15.75 7.39 -6.12
C TYR A 61 -16.15 5.92 -6.25
N LEU A 62 -15.64 5.06 -5.36
CA LEU A 62 -15.92 3.63 -5.41
C LEU A 62 -17.17 3.32 -4.60
N HIS A 63 -18.31 3.19 -5.29
CA HIS A 63 -19.58 2.87 -4.63
C HIS A 63 -19.81 1.34 -4.53
N PRO A 64 -20.66 0.87 -3.61
CA PRO A 64 -21.08 -0.52 -3.57
C PRO A 64 -21.73 -0.95 -4.89
N GLY A 65 -21.26 -2.06 -5.46
CA GLY A 65 -21.74 -2.57 -6.74
C GLY A 65 -21.11 -1.88 -7.97
N ALA A 66 -20.10 -1.03 -7.76
CA ALA A 66 -19.26 -0.56 -8.86
C ALA A 66 -18.63 -1.75 -9.61
N PRO A 67 -18.35 -1.60 -10.92
CA PRO A 67 -17.75 -2.65 -11.73
C PRO A 67 -16.28 -2.94 -11.34
N GLU A 68 -15.53 -1.94 -10.91
CA GLU A 68 -14.14 -2.10 -10.45
C GLU A 68 -14.03 -2.45 -8.96
N ARG A 69 -12.85 -2.93 -8.57
CA ARG A 69 -12.44 -3.16 -7.18
C ARG A 69 -11.19 -2.36 -6.83
N LEU A 70 -11.04 -2.09 -5.54
CA LEU A 70 -9.78 -1.64 -4.94
C LEU A 70 -9.23 -2.78 -4.08
N ARG A 71 -8.01 -3.23 -4.36
CA ARG A 71 -7.34 -4.28 -3.60
C ARG A 71 -6.08 -3.74 -2.95
N ILE A 72 -6.01 -3.78 -1.63
CA ILE A 72 -4.88 -3.30 -0.83
C ILE A 72 -4.23 -4.50 -0.17
N GLY A 73 -2.96 -4.77 -0.48
CA GLY A 73 -2.21 -5.89 0.08
C GLY A 73 -1.93 -5.75 1.58
N PRO A 74 -1.47 -6.82 2.24
CA PRO A 74 -1.10 -6.77 3.64
C PRO A 74 0.10 -5.85 3.89
N PHE A 75 0.21 -5.30 5.10
CA PHE A 75 1.29 -4.40 5.53
C PHE A 75 1.44 -3.09 4.73
N VAL A 76 0.45 -2.72 3.90
CA VAL A 76 0.47 -1.42 3.21
C VAL A 76 0.36 -0.28 4.22
N GLN A 77 1.18 0.75 4.03
CA GLN A 77 1.20 1.95 4.86
C GLN A 77 0.62 3.13 4.09
N ILE A 78 -0.48 3.71 4.55
CA ILE A 78 -1.15 4.82 3.88
C ILE A 78 -1.08 6.08 4.74
N ALA A 79 -0.37 7.10 4.25
CA ALA A 79 -0.29 8.39 4.92
C ALA A 79 -1.56 9.23 4.73
N HIS A 80 -1.70 10.28 5.55
CA HIS A 80 -2.79 11.25 5.43
C HIS A 80 -2.89 11.82 4.01
N GLY A 81 -4.13 12.03 3.54
CA GLY A 81 -4.43 12.70 2.28
C GLY A 81 -4.27 11.83 1.03
N VAL A 82 -3.83 10.57 1.15
CA VAL A 82 -3.83 9.64 0.01
C VAL A 82 -5.26 9.41 -0.48
N ARG A 83 -5.44 9.40 -1.81
CA ARG A 83 -6.72 9.10 -2.47
C ARG A 83 -6.56 8.13 -3.61
N PHE A 84 -7.52 7.21 -3.69
CA PHE A 84 -7.75 6.34 -4.83
C PHE A 84 -8.88 6.94 -5.66
N VAL A 85 -8.55 7.42 -6.85
CA VAL A 85 -9.53 7.80 -7.87
C VAL A 85 -9.79 6.52 -8.67
N THR A 86 -10.99 5.95 -8.55
CA THR A 86 -11.35 4.71 -9.26
C THR A 86 -12.08 5.02 -10.57
N ALA A 87 -12.23 4.00 -11.42
CA ALA A 87 -12.77 4.17 -12.78
C ALA A 87 -14.23 4.69 -12.79
N SER A 88 -14.98 4.52 -11.70
CA SER A 88 -16.30 5.14 -11.52
C SER A 88 -16.27 6.69 -11.54
N ALA A 89 -15.09 7.32 -11.41
CA ALA A 89 -14.90 8.76 -11.57
C ALA A 89 -14.72 9.21 -13.03
N ASP A 90 -14.56 8.28 -13.97
CA ASP A 90 -14.22 8.61 -15.36
C ASP A 90 -15.42 9.18 -16.13
N HIS A 91 -15.08 9.90 -17.21
CA HIS A 91 -16.03 10.54 -18.11
C HIS A 91 -15.83 10.05 -19.54
N PRO A 92 -16.87 10.10 -20.39
CA PRO A 92 -16.72 9.83 -21.82
C PRO A 92 -15.75 10.84 -22.45
N MET A 93 -14.65 10.37 -23.05
CA MET A 93 -13.64 11.25 -23.68
C MET A 93 -13.59 11.14 -25.20
N ARG A 94 -14.32 10.18 -25.80
CA ARG A 94 -14.30 9.91 -27.25
C ARG A 94 -15.21 10.83 -28.06
N GLY A 95 -16.28 11.34 -27.45
CA GLY A 95 -17.25 12.21 -28.11
C GLY A 95 -16.82 13.68 -28.16
N LEU A 96 -17.66 14.54 -28.74
CA LEU A 96 -17.45 15.99 -28.78
C LEU A 96 -17.58 16.68 -27.42
N SER A 97 -18.20 16.01 -26.44
CA SER A 97 -18.41 16.52 -25.09
C SER A 97 -18.04 15.45 -24.07
N THR A 98 -17.45 15.87 -22.96
CA THR A 98 -17.20 15.05 -21.77
C THR A 98 -18.37 15.06 -20.78
N TYR A 99 -19.45 15.78 -21.10
CA TYR A 99 -20.63 15.82 -20.24
C TYR A 99 -21.35 14.46 -20.25
N PRO A 100 -21.61 13.87 -19.07
CA PRO A 100 -22.11 12.50 -18.96
C PRO A 100 -23.64 12.46 -19.12
N PHE A 101 -24.19 12.88 -20.26
CA PHE A 101 -25.65 13.04 -20.45
C PHE A 101 -26.49 11.84 -19.99
N ARG A 102 -25.97 10.62 -20.16
CA ARG A 102 -26.67 9.37 -19.89
C ARG A 102 -26.79 9.04 -18.40
N ILE A 103 -25.90 9.55 -17.52
CA ILE A 103 -25.92 9.21 -16.09
C ILE A 103 -27.17 9.75 -15.36
N PHE A 104 -27.79 10.80 -15.91
CA PHE A 104 -28.98 11.45 -15.33
C PHE A 104 -30.31 10.88 -15.85
N GLY A 105 -30.27 9.82 -16.68
CA GLY A 105 -31.45 9.19 -17.26
C GLY A 105 -31.73 7.79 -16.70
N PRO A 106 -32.96 7.28 -16.84
CA PRO A 106 -33.36 5.96 -16.32
C PRO A 106 -32.65 4.75 -16.97
N ALA A 107 -31.89 4.97 -18.06
CA ALA A 107 -31.13 3.94 -18.78
C ALA A 107 -29.60 4.04 -18.57
N ALA A 108 -29.15 4.74 -17.52
CA ALA A 108 -27.77 5.18 -17.30
C ALA A 108 -26.69 4.08 -17.35
N GLN A 109 -27.03 2.84 -17.01
CA GLN A 109 -26.03 1.82 -16.68
C GLN A 109 -25.65 0.88 -17.83
N ALA A 110 -26.54 0.65 -18.81
CA ALA A 110 -26.33 -0.40 -19.81
C ALA A 110 -25.19 -0.11 -20.81
N ASP A 111 -24.89 1.16 -21.09
CA ASP A 111 -23.88 1.57 -22.07
C ASP A 111 -22.70 2.34 -21.43
N TRP A 112 -22.60 2.38 -20.10
CA TRP A 112 -21.65 3.27 -19.41
C TRP A 112 -20.19 2.88 -19.66
N GLU A 113 -19.87 1.59 -19.66
CA GLU A 113 -18.53 1.08 -20.03
C GLU A 113 -18.18 1.37 -21.48
N ALA A 114 -19.14 1.23 -22.40
CA ALA A 114 -18.92 1.53 -23.81
C ALA A 114 -18.58 3.02 -24.02
N LEU A 115 -19.11 3.90 -23.17
CA LEU A 115 -18.89 5.35 -23.23
C LEU A 115 -17.58 5.80 -22.56
N CYS A 116 -17.26 5.27 -21.38
CA CYS A 116 -16.12 5.72 -20.58
C CYS A 116 -14.84 4.90 -20.80
N GLY A 117 -14.97 3.66 -21.27
CA GLY A 117 -13.87 2.70 -21.33
C GLY A 117 -13.98 1.66 -20.21
N PRO A 118 -12.96 0.78 -20.07
CA PRO A 118 -12.99 -0.28 -19.08
C PRO A 118 -12.98 0.28 -17.65
N PHE A 119 -13.47 -0.51 -16.70
CA PHE A 119 -13.41 -0.23 -15.26
C PHE A 119 -12.32 -1.07 -14.57
N PRO A 120 -11.03 -0.74 -14.77
CA PRO A 120 -9.95 -1.57 -14.24
C PRO A 120 -9.86 -1.47 -12.71
N ASP A 121 -9.61 -2.62 -12.08
CA ASP A 121 -9.25 -2.69 -10.67
C ASP A 121 -7.97 -1.90 -10.37
N THR A 122 -7.98 -1.17 -9.26
CA THR A 122 -6.76 -0.57 -8.68
C THR A 122 -6.18 -1.53 -7.66
N VAL A 123 -4.89 -1.85 -7.78
CA VAL A 123 -4.22 -2.86 -6.95
C VAL A 123 -2.97 -2.28 -6.30
N VAL A 124 -2.87 -2.42 -4.98
CA VAL A 124 -1.68 -2.08 -4.20
C VAL A 124 -1.09 -3.36 -3.63
N GLY A 125 0.15 -3.66 -4.00
CA GLY A 125 0.89 -4.82 -3.53
C GLY A 125 1.25 -4.72 -2.05
N PRO A 126 1.63 -5.86 -1.44
CA PRO A 126 2.00 -5.92 -0.02
C PRO A 126 3.22 -5.05 0.30
N ASP A 127 3.35 -4.59 1.54
CA ASP A 127 4.46 -3.74 2.02
C ASP A 127 4.62 -2.39 1.29
N ALA A 128 3.69 -1.99 0.43
CA ALA A 128 3.80 -0.70 -0.25
C ALA A 128 3.59 0.47 0.73
N TRP A 129 4.32 1.56 0.52
CA TRP A 129 4.16 2.80 1.29
C TRP A 129 3.66 3.92 0.40
N LEU A 130 2.48 4.44 0.72
CA LEU A 130 1.86 5.56 0.01
C LEU A 130 2.05 6.86 0.82
N GLY A 131 2.88 7.75 0.29
CA GLY A 131 3.23 9.02 0.89
C GLY A 131 2.09 10.02 0.94
N HIS A 132 2.22 11.00 1.83
CA HIS A 132 1.18 12.00 2.10
C HIS A 132 0.64 12.65 0.82
N GLY A 133 -0.68 12.69 0.67
CA GLY A 133 -1.33 13.35 -0.47
C GLY A 133 -1.10 12.69 -1.84
N ALA A 134 -0.59 11.46 -1.91
CA ALA A 134 -0.47 10.76 -3.18
C ALA A 134 -1.84 10.45 -3.80
N LEU A 135 -1.95 10.62 -5.12
CA LEU A 135 -3.14 10.27 -5.89
C LEU A 135 -2.87 9.01 -6.70
N ILE A 136 -3.70 7.99 -6.48
CA ILE A 136 -3.63 6.72 -7.20
C ILE A 136 -4.79 6.69 -8.19
N LEU A 137 -4.48 6.72 -9.49
CA LEU A 137 -5.46 6.84 -10.57
C LEU A 137 -6.08 5.48 -10.94
N PRO A 138 -7.18 5.47 -11.73
CA PRO A 138 -7.88 4.25 -12.10
C PRO A 138 -6.96 3.22 -12.75
N GLY A 139 -7.09 1.95 -12.34
CA GLY A 139 -6.33 0.84 -12.89
C GLY A 139 -4.84 0.81 -12.52
N ALA A 140 -4.38 1.70 -11.62
CA ALA A 140 -2.99 1.68 -11.18
C ALA A 140 -2.65 0.38 -10.45
N ARG A 141 -1.46 -0.15 -10.72
CA ARG A 141 -0.95 -1.41 -10.17
C ARG A 141 0.39 -1.17 -9.49
N ILE A 142 0.39 -1.14 -8.17
CA ILE A 142 1.58 -0.83 -7.37
C ILE A 142 2.22 -2.13 -6.88
N GLY A 143 3.47 -2.38 -7.28
CA GLY A 143 4.20 -3.59 -6.90
C GLY A 143 4.49 -3.72 -5.40
N ALA A 144 4.80 -4.94 -4.97
CA ALA A 144 5.16 -5.23 -3.58
C ALA A 144 6.35 -4.38 -3.12
N GLY A 145 6.28 -3.80 -1.92
CA GLY A 145 7.34 -2.97 -1.35
C GLY A 145 7.60 -1.67 -2.11
N ALA A 146 6.77 -1.26 -3.07
CA ALA A 146 6.96 0.02 -3.75
C ALA A 146 6.72 1.21 -2.79
N ILE A 147 7.39 2.33 -3.03
CA ILE A 147 7.20 3.57 -2.28
C ILE A 147 6.68 4.64 -3.23
N VAL A 148 5.51 5.21 -2.95
CA VAL A 148 4.96 6.36 -3.65
C VAL A 148 5.28 7.61 -2.84
N ALA A 149 6.05 8.53 -3.41
CA ALA A 149 6.42 9.77 -2.74
C ALA A 149 5.19 10.65 -2.46
N ALA A 150 5.33 11.55 -1.48
CA ALA A 150 4.28 12.51 -1.16
C ALA A 150 3.89 13.35 -2.38
N GLY A 151 2.59 13.54 -2.58
CA GLY A 151 2.01 14.30 -3.70
C GLY A 151 2.19 13.68 -5.08
N ALA A 152 2.70 12.45 -5.20
CA ALA A 152 2.87 11.79 -6.49
C ALA A 152 1.51 11.38 -7.09
N VAL A 153 1.40 11.44 -8.42
CA VAL A 153 0.19 11.02 -9.16
C VAL A 153 0.51 9.77 -9.96
N VAL A 154 0.09 8.61 -9.45
CA VAL A 154 0.42 7.30 -10.00
C VAL A 154 -0.65 6.86 -10.99
N ALA A 155 -0.22 6.59 -12.22
CA ALA A 155 -1.02 5.98 -13.27
C ALA A 155 -0.27 4.76 -13.82
N GLY A 156 -0.99 3.70 -14.18
CA GLY A 156 -0.41 2.48 -14.74
C GLY A 156 0.34 1.63 -13.71
N GLU A 157 1.38 0.93 -14.17
CA GLU A 157 2.08 -0.07 -13.36
C GLU A 157 3.35 0.49 -12.71
N ALA A 158 3.59 0.11 -11.46
CA ALA A 158 4.79 0.42 -10.72
C ALA A 158 5.51 -0.87 -10.33
N PRO A 159 6.79 -1.05 -10.68
CA PRO A 159 7.52 -2.27 -10.36
C PRO A 159 7.64 -2.52 -8.86
N PRO A 160 7.75 -3.79 -8.42
CA PRO A 160 8.06 -4.11 -7.03
C PRO A 160 9.32 -3.39 -6.55
N TYR A 161 9.30 -2.90 -5.30
CA TYR A 161 10.40 -2.20 -4.66
C TYR A 161 10.87 -0.91 -5.36
N ALA A 162 10.15 -0.42 -6.36
CA ALA A 162 10.42 0.87 -6.98
C ALA A 162 10.00 2.02 -6.07
N ILE A 163 10.69 3.14 -6.18
CA ILE A 163 10.28 4.41 -5.59
C ILE A 163 9.77 5.30 -6.70
N LEU A 164 8.54 5.75 -6.59
CA LEU A 164 7.85 6.60 -7.55
C LEU A 164 7.74 8.02 -7.04
N ALA A 165 7.96 9.00 -7.90
CA ALA A 165 7.76 10.40 -7.58
C ALA A 165 7.30 11.21 -8.80
N GLY A 166 6.63 12.34 -8.55
CA GLY A 166 6.22 13.29 -9.58
C GLY A 166 4.75 13.20 -9.99
N ASN A 167 4.36 14.10 -10.89
CA ASN A 167 3.06 14.13 -11.57
C ASN A 167 3.31 14.38 -13.07
N PRO A 168 3.21 13.36 -13.93
CA PRO A 168 2.89 11.97 -13.60
C PRO A 168 4.04 11.27 -12.87
N ALA A 169 3.73 10.34 -11.98
CA ALA A 169 4.73 9.63 -11.20
C ALA A 169 5.56 8.70 -12.08
N ARG A 170 6.87 8.66 -11.85
CA ARG A 170 7.80 7.76 -12.54
C ARG A 170 8.69 7.04 -11.52
N PRO A 171 9.12 5.80 -11.79
CA PRO A 171 10.17 5.17 -11.01
C PRO A 171 11.44 6.04 -11.06
N ILE A 172 11.94 6.43 -9.90
CA ILE A 172 13.17 7.23 -9.78
C ILE A 172 14.36 6.40 -9.29
N ARG A 173 14.11 5.28 -8.59
CA ARG A 173 15.12 4.32 -8.13
C ARG A 173 14.49 3.04 -7.59
N LEU A 174 15.29 2.00 -7.41
CA LEU A 174 14.91 0.78 -6.67
C LEU A 174 15.36 0.85 -5.21
N ARG A 175 14.59 0.25 -4.30
CA ARG A 175 14.94 0.10 -2.87
C ARG A 175 16.04 -0.94 -2.64
N LEU A 176 16.11 -1.96 -3.50
CA LEU A 176 16.96 -3.15 -3.36
C LEU A 176 17.57 -3.51 -4.72
N ALA A 177 18.66 -4.29 -4.71
CA ALA A 177 19.22 -4.90 -5.91
C ALA A 177 18.25 -5.94 -6.51
N PRO A 178 18.24 -6.17 -7.83
CA PRO A 178 17.32 -7.10 -8.49
C PRO A 178 17.27 -8.50 -7.87
N GLU A 179 18.40 -9.05 -7.47
CA GLU A 179 18.50 -10.38 -6.85
C GLU A 179 17.85 -10.40 -5.47
N ALA A 180 18.00 -9.31 -4.72
CA ALA A 180 17.35 -9.14 -3.42
C ALA A 180 15.83 -8.96 -3.57
N ILE A 181 15.38 -8.24 -4.61
CA ILE A 181 13.96 -8.12 -4.95
C ILE A 181 13.40 -9.52 -5.26
N ALA A 182 14.06 -10.29 -6.13
CA ALA A 182 13.63 -11.63 -6.49
C ALA A 182 13.52 -12.54 -5.26
N ALA A 183 14.53 -12.53 -4.37
CA ALA A 183 14.51 -13.31 -3.14
C ALA A 183 13.35 -12.90 -2.20
N MET A 184 13.09 -11.60 -2.05
CA MET A 184 11.98 -11.12 -1.21
C MET A 184 10.60 -11.48 -1.80
N LEU A 185 10.47 -11.41 -3.12
CA LEU A 185 9.24 -11.80 -3.84
C LEU A 185 9.00 -13.31 -3.80
N ALA A 186 10.05 -14.12 -3.74
CA ALA A 186 9.94 -15.57 -3.57
C ALA A 186 9.62 -15.95 -2.11
N LEU A 187 10.22 -15.23 -1.15
CA LEU A 187 10.01 -15.45 0.29
C LEU A 187 8.60 -15.06 0.74
N ARG A 188 8.04 -13.99 0.17
CA ARG A 188 6.69 -13.46 0.51
C ARG A 188 6.49 -13.40 2.02
N TRP A 189 7.38 -12.67 2.70
CA TRP A 189 7.40 -12.63 4.17
C TRP A 189 6.07 -12.13 4.76
N TRP A 190 5.34 -11.28 4.02
CA TRP A 190 4.02 -10.75 4.39
C TRP A 190 2.91 -11.81 4.43
N ASP A 191 3.09 -12.97 3.80
CA ASP A 191 2.13 -14.09 3.88
C ASP A 191 2.39 -15.00 5.09
N ARG A 192 3.47 -14.77 5.85
CA ARG A 192 3.85 -15.63 6.97
C ARG A 192 2.99 -15.32 8.20
N PRO A 193 2.81 -16.29 9.13
CA PRO A 193 2.10 -16.05 10.38
C PRO A 193 2.70 -14.86 11.16
N SER A 194 1.85 -14.08 11.84
CA SER A 194 2.28 -12.86 12.55
C SER A 194 3.37 -13.13 13.60
N ASP A 195 3.31 -14.25 14.30
CA ASP A 195 4.36 -14.65 15.26
C ASP A 195 5.68 -15.02 14.57
N TRP A 196 5.63 -15.55 13.35
CA TRP A 196 6.84 -15.79 12.55
C TRP A 196 7.47 -14.44 12.20
N ILE A 197 6.68 -13.50 11.67
CA ILE A 197 7.15 -12.16 11.29
C ILE A 197 7.74 -11.44 12.51
N ALA A 198 7.03 -11.44 13.64
CA ALA A 198 7.47 -10.75 14.84
C ALA A 198 8.82 -11.26 15.37
N ARG A 199 9.09 -12.57 15.29
CA ARG A 199 10.39 -13.14 15.67
C ARG A 199 11.53 -12.82 14.69
N ARG A 200 11.23 -12.43 13.44
CA ARG A 200 12.21 -12.08 12.40
C ARG A 200 12.23 -10.59 12.07
N ALA A 201 11.43 -9.76 12.75
CA ALA A 201 11.33 -8.33 12.51
C ALA A 201 12.70 -7.64 12.51
N GLY A 202 13.57 -7.98 13.46
CA GLY A 202 14.93 -7.43 13.51
C GLY A 202 15.78 -7.74 12.27
N LEU A 203 15.59 -8.90 11.62
CA LEU A 203 16.30 -9.24 10.37
C LEU A 203 15.73 -8.44 9.19
N ILE A 204 14.40 -8.30 9.13
CA ILE A 204 13.69 -7.53 8.10
C ILE A 204 14.08 -6.05 8.18
N GLU A 205 14.02 -5.46 9.37
CA GLU A 205 14.35 -4.06 9.64
C GLU A 205 15.84 -3.75 9.40
N ALA A 206 16.72 -4.70 9.71
CA ALA A 206 18.16 -4.57 9.45
C ALA A 206 18.55 -4.82 7.99
N ALA A 207 17.60 -5.23 7.13
CA ALA A 207 17.84 -5.68 5.76
C ALA A 207 18.85 -6.84 5.66
N ASP A 208 18.89 -7.72 6.66
CA ASP A 208 19.74 -8.92 6.68
C ASP A 208 19.08 -10.07 5.90
N LEU A 209 19.07 -9.92 4.58
CA LEU A 209 18.45 -10.88 3.66
C LEU A 209 19.06 -12.29 3.76
N PRO A 210 20.41 -12.48 3.82
CA PRO A 210 20.99 -13.80 3.97
C PRO A 210 20.53 -14.52 5.23
N ALA A 211 20.51 -13.83 6.39
CA ALA A 211 20.04 -14.43 7.63
C ALA A 211 18.54 -14.71 7.61
N LEU A 212 17.73 -13.81 7.02
CA LEU A 212 16.30 -13.99 6.90
C LEU A 212 15.95 -15.22 6.04
N VAL A 213 16.61 -15.39 4.89
CA VAL A 213 16.42 -16.55 4.01
C VAL A 213 16.89 -17.84 4.69
N ALA A 214 18.04 -17.82 5.37
CA ALA A 214 18.52 -18.98 6.10
C ALA A 214 17.55 -19.40 7.21
N ALA A 215 17.01 -18.43 7.97
CA ALA A 215 16.02 -18.69 9.00
C ALA A 215 14.72 -19.26 8.41
N ALA A 216 14.23 -18.68 7.30
CA ALA A 216 13.04 -19.18 6.62
C ALA A 216 13.20 -20.63 6.14
N ARG A 217 14.36 -20.98 5.57
CA ARG A 217 14.68 -22.35 5.14
C ARG A 217 14.77 -23.31 6.32
N ALA A 218 15.38 -22.90 7.42
CA ALA A 218 15.45 -23.70 8.65
C ALA A 218 14.05 -24.00 9.21
N ASP A 219 13.09 -23.09 9.02
CA ASP A 219 11.69 -23.26 9.41
C ASP A 219 10.85 -24.09 8.40
N GLY A 220 11.45 -24.56 7.30
CA GLY A 220 10.75 -25.30 6.25
C GLY A 220 9.83 -24.42 5.38
N VAL A 221 10.03 -23.10 5.36
CA VAL A 221 9.28 -22.20 4.47
C VAL A 221 9.77 -22.40 3.04
N ALA A 222 8.90 -22.94 2.18
CA ALA A 222 9.17 -23.05 0.75
C ALA A 222 9.08 -21.67 0.09
N GLU A 223 10.11 -21.33 -0.69
CA GLU A 223 10.10 -20.19 -1.61
C GLU A 223 9.10 -20.51 -2.75
N GLY A 224 8.15 -19.61 -3.00
CA GLY A 224 7.15 -19.75 -4.05
C GLY A 224 7.56 -19.00 -5.33
N PRO A 225 7.01 -19.35 -6.50
CA PRO A 225 7.21 -18.53 -7.69
C PRO A 225 6.66 -17.12 -7.45
N ALA A 226 7.33 -16.10 -7.97
CA ALA A 226 6.77 -14.75 -8.00
C ALA A 226 5.47 -14.80 -8.82
N ASP A 227 4.35 -14.41 -8.23
CA ASP A 227 3.07 -14.28 -8.94
C ASP A 227 3.20 -13.24 -10.07
N SER A 228 2.43 -13.38 -11.14
CA SER A 228 2.31 -12.46 -12.27
C SER A 228 2.00 -11.00 -11.90
N LEU A 229 1.34 -10.74 -10.76
CA LEU A 229 1.18 -9.37 -10.20
C LEU A 229 2.50 -8.79 -9.66
N HIS A 230 3.52 -9.63 -9.52
CA HIS A 230 4.81 -9.34 -8.94
C HIS A 230 5.97 -9.80 -9.84
N SER A 231 5.68 -10.36 -11.01
CA SER A 231 6.71 -10.72 -11.98
C SER A 231 7.40 -9.45 -12.43
N ILE A 232 8.73 -9.43 -12.31
CA ILE A 232 9.53 -8.27 -12.64
C ILE A 232 9.71 -8.26 -14.17
N ASP A 233 9.20 -7.24 -14.85
CA ASP A 233 9.78 -6.84 -16.12
C ASP A 233 11.08 -6.08 -15.83
N LEU A 234 12.21 -6.79 -15.89
CA LEU A 234 13.53 -6.20 -15.65
C LEU A 234 13.90 -5.19 -16.75
N ASP A 235 13.31 -5.28 -17.94
CA ASP A 235 13.56 -4.35 -19.04
C ASP A 235 12.88 -3.00 -18.76
N ALA A 236 11.74 -2.99 -18.04
CA ALA A 236 11.11 -1.77 -17.54
C ALA A 236 11.93 -1.03 -16.46
N LEU A 237 13.00 -1.66 -15.95
CA LEU A 237 13.93 -1.10 -14.96
C LEU A 237 15.26 -0.64 -15.57
N ALA A 238 15.46 -0.80 -16.89
CA ALA A 238 16.65 -0.35 -17.58
C ALA A 238 16.83 1.18 -17.41
N GLY A 239 17.84 1.59 -16.63
CA GLY A 239 18.14 2.99 -16.33
C GLY A 239 17.69 3.49 -14.95
N VAL A 240 17.06 2.65 -14.13
CA VAL A 240 16.67 2.97 -12.75
C VAL A 240 17.72 2.43 -11.79
N GLU A 241 18.52 3.31 -11.17
CA GLU A 241 19.59 2.89 -10.27
C GLU A 241 19.04 2.26 -8.98
N ALA A 242 19.65 1.16 -8.54
CA ALA A 242 19.42 0.56 -7.23
C ALA A 242 20.31 1.23 -6.18
N VAL A 243 19.77 1.40 -4.97
CA VAL A 243 20.55 1.94 -3.84
C VAL A 243 20.66 0.87 -2.78
N ALA A 244 21.86 0.68 -2.23
CA ALA A 244 22.05 -0.19 -1.08
C ALA A 244 21.17 0.29 0.09
N PRO A 245 20.54 -0.63 0.86
CA PRO A 245 19.78 -0.23 2.03
C PRO A 245 20.65 0.66 2.91
N ARG A 246 20.13 1.84 3.30
CA ARG A 246 20.84 2.68 4.28
C ARG A 246 20.99 1.83 5.53
N ALA A 247 22.23 1.56 5.95
CA ALA A 247 22.49 0.90 7.21
C ALA A 247 21.67 1.62 8.30
N SER A 248 20.87 0.85 9.05
CA SER A 248 20.21 1.33 10.25
C SER A 248 21.27 2.06 11.07
N ARG A 249 21.14 3.39 11.23
CA ARG A 249 21.90 4.11 12.26
C ARG A 249 21.63 3.34 13.55
N ALA A 250 22.70 2.88 14.21
CA ALA A 250 22.62 2.20 15.50
C ALA A 250 21.58 2.88 16.39
N ALA A 251 20.67 2.08 16.96
CA ALA A 251 19.59 2.43 17.88
C ALA A 251 19.06 3.87 17.75
N ILE A 252 17.85 4.02 17.21
CA ILE A 252 17.06 5.26 17.42
C ILE A 252 17.16 5.58 18.91
N PRO A 253 17.79 6.70 19.33
CA PRO A 253 17.80 7.07 20.74
C PRO A 253 16.33 7.17 21.12
N THR A 254 15.93 6.46 22.19
CA THR A 254 14.59 6.54 22.76
C THR A 254 14.12 7.98 22.69
N GLN A 255 13.10 8.26 21.87
CA GLN A 255 12.60 9.62 21.77
C GLN A 255 12.26 10.09 23.20
N PRO A 256 12.70 11.29 23.61
CA PRO A 256 12.29 11.81 24.91
C PRO A 256 10.77 11.81 24.96
N SER A 257 10.23 11.34 26.08
CA SER A 257 8.79 11.17 26.24
C SER A 257 8.06 12.47 25.89
N LEU A 258 6.87 12.35 25.32
CA LEU A 258 5.99 13.47 24.96
C LEU A 258 5.61 14.38 26.15
N THR A 259 6.04 14.07 27.37
CA THR A 259 5.82 14.91 28.57
C THR A 259 6.72 16.15 28.66
N GLU A 260 7.79 16.25 27.85
CA GLU A 260 8.72 17.39 27.93
C GLU A 260 8.41 18.57 26.99
N ARG A 261 7.36 18.49 26.15
CA ARG A 261 7.02 19.58 25.19
C ARG A 261 5.89 20.51 25.64
N THR A 262 5.49 20.47 26.91
CA THR A 262 4.47 21.37 27.45
C THR A 262 4.84 21.90 28.84
N ARG A 263 5.77 22.86 28.88
CA ARG A 263 5.80 23.91 29.90
C ARG A 263 6.13 25.25 29.20
N PRO A 264 5.51 26.35 29.65
CA PRO A 264 5.09 27.48 28.83
C PRO A 264 6.21 28.28 28.19
#